data_AF-A0A9E3VVT0-F1
#
_entry.id   AF-A0A9E3VVT0-F1
#
_cell.length_a   1.000
_cell.length_b   1.000
_cell.length_c   1.000
_cell.angle_alpha   90.00
_cell.angle_beta   90.00
_cell.angle_gamma   90.00
#
_symmetry.space_group_name_H-M   'P 1'
#
loop_
_entity.id
_entity.type
_entity.pdbx_description
1 polymer ?
#
loop_
_entity_poly.entity_id
_entity_poly.type
_entity_poly.pdbx_seq_one_letter_code
_entity_poly.pdbx_strand_id
1 'polypeptide(L)'
;MSFDGLSSPSITLKPASLQTADQPYGWGFAWYPGGDTASVVIKDPTSIGENAMTKVLRDWERFQSNIFVCHIRGAAQRITQQDTHPFTRSYASRDWVFAHNGDLVGDLDAAFPITPDSPFEPIGLTDTEHAFCWLLNQVRAAGARSLFDLGWDKLYGYLTELNKHGTANFLLSDGQDLVVYHDKAGFNGLHWTRRLPPHKETLLENDEVALELCDGVDSNRTVCAVSTEVLAGDDLWVPFARGQMLVMRRGAIVWNSEGASITPKLIGDGPSVQPGSARPHVTAGVPLAAHVDAKPTQPVSGRMSPLANGIRIFNVLHETHYTYQHAVERSSHLFRFKPVSDATQQLLSHELTINVDGLRHDFDDVFGNPATRLEVETPFKDMRIVSKSVVRVDGTGCALRQSPSRRLTIPLVWMPWQRQMMTPYLLPPELPETQLTELSEFAMSFAERQDFDVLEMLIDMNLTIYKDFRYVSGSTRNETTPYEVFAQRKGVCQDFANLFICLARLLGIPARYRVGYIYTGANYQNKVQSEASHAWTELYLPWIGWRGFDPTNGCVVGSDHIRIASGRNYNDATPTSGTIYAGGGPEHLRVNVKVEIASESKAPPPGTVS
;
A
#
# COMPACT_ATOMS: atom_id res chain seq x y z
N MET A 1 7.69 17.13 4.23
CA MET A 1 6.54 16.23 4.00
C MET A 1 6.72 15.52 2.67
N SER A 2 6.29 14.27 2.56
CA SER A 2 6.24 13.48 1.32
C SER A 2 4.85 12.84 1.18
N PHE A 3 4.13 13.16 0.10
CA PHE A 3 2.80 12.66 -0.22
C PHE A 3 2.84 11.58 -1.31
N ASP A 4 1.92 10.62 -1.26
CA ASP A 4 1.78 9.56 -2.28
C ASP A 4 1.27 10.06 -3.64
N GLY A 5 0.50 11.15 -3.65
CA GLY A 5 0.08 11.88 -4.84
C GLY A 5 0.32 13.38 -4.71
N LEU A 6 -0.07 14.15 -5.74
CA LEU A 6 -0.04 15.61 -5.65
C LEU A 6 -0.98 16.05 -4.54
N SER A 7 -0.53 17.00 -3.72
CA SER A 7 -1.33 17.53 -2.63
C SER A 7 -1.06 19.01 -2.42
N SER A 8 -2.07 19.73 -1.91
CA SER A 8 -1.99 21.15 -1.54
C SER A 8 -2.25 21.38 -0.04
N PRO A 9 -1.32 21.00 0.86
CA PRO A 9 -1.49 21.29 2.27
C PRO A 9 -1.46 22.80 2.53
N SER A 10 -2.35 23.30 3.38
CA SER A 10 -2.34 24.70 3.81
C SER A 10 -1.38 24.88 4.98
N ILE A 11 -0.56 25.92 4.94
CA ILE A 11 0.47 26.19 5.95
C ILE A 11 0.26 27.58 6.54
N THR A 12 0.17 27.64 7.86
CA THR A 12 0.01 28.86 8.63
C THR A 12 1.13 28.99 9.64
N LEU A 13 1.92 30.05 9.51
CA LEU A 13 2.93 30.41 10.50
C LEU A 13 2.29 31.26 11.60
N LYS A 14 2.38 30.80 12.85
CA LYS A 14 1.84 31.51 14.01
C LYS A 14 2.82 32.61 14.45
N PRO A 15 2.32 33.75 14.94
CA PRO A 15 3.17 34.76 15.53
C PRO A 15 3.80 34.21 16.82
N ALA A 16 5.11 34.44 16.99
CA ALA A 16 5.82 34.05 18.20
C ALA A 16 5.11 34.63 19.44
N SER A 17 4.81 33.78 20.42
CA SER A 17 4.28 34.25 21.70
C SER A 17 5.34 35.13 22.36
N LEU A 18 4.97 36.39 22.63
CA LEU A 18 5.86 37.40 23.24
C LEU A 18 6.34 36.91 24.62
N GLN A 19 7.50 36.23 24.72
CA GLN A 19 8.22 36.09 26.00
C GLN A 19 9.68 35.58 26.01
N THR A 20 10.36 35.29 24.90
CA THR A 20 11.80 34.95 24.93
C THR A 20 12.64 35.96 24.15
N ALA A 21 13.75 36.39 24.76
CA ALA A 21 14.46 37.63 24.46
C ALA A 21 15.46 37.57 23.27
N ASP A 22 15.29 36.65 22.31
CA ASP A 22 16.13 36.57 21.11
C ASP A 22 15.26 36.54 19.82
N GLN A 23 15.00 37.71 19.24
CA GLN A 23 14.52 37.88 17.85
C GLN A 23 15.72 37.79 16.88
N PRO A 24 15.60 37.42 15.58
CA PRO A 24 14.44 37.50 14.68
C PRO A 24 13.96 36.14 14.15
N TYR A 25 12.68 36.10 13.78
CA TYR A 25 12.00 34.98 13.15
C TYR A 25 12.15 35.13 11.63
N GLY A 26 12.52 34.06 10.94
CA GLY A 26 12.55 34.00 9.49
C GLY A 26 12.05 32.65 9.03
N TRP A 27 11.65 32.52 7.77
CA TRP A 27 11.22 31.23 7.26
C TRP A 27 11.59 31.08 5.78
N GLY A 28 11.71 29.84 5.36
CA GLY A 28 11.72 29.51 3.95
C GLY A 28 10.97 28.24 3.69
N PHE A 29 10.43 28.18 2.48
CA PHE A 29 9.54 27.13 2.06
C PHE A 29 9.87 26.73 0.62
N ALA A 30 10.01 25.43 0.40
CA ALA A 30 10.37 24.86 -0.88
C ALA A 30 9.45 23.71 -1.25
N TRP A 31 9.07 23.63 -2.53
CA TRP A 31 8.26 22.54 -3.09
C TRP A 31 8.55 22.37 -4.58
N TYR A 32 8.02 21.29 -5.15
CA TYR A 32 8.19 20.93 -6.55
C TYR A 32 6.82 20.94 -7.25
N PRO A 33 6.44 22.06 -7.90
CA PRO A 33 5.10 22.20 -8.49
C PRO A 33 4.77 21.05 -9.43
N GLY A 34 3.57 20.47 -9.31
CA GLY A 34 3.11 19.39 -10.19
C GLY A 34 3.93 18.09 -10.09
N GLY A 35 4.83 17.98 -9.11
CA GLY A 35 5.76 16.84 -9.01
C GLY A 35 6.91 16.92 -10.02
N ASP A 36 7.19 18.11 -10.55
CA ASP A 36 8.30 18.36 -11.46
C ASP A 36 9.67 18.22 -10.78
N THR A 37 10.72 18.27 -11.58
CA THR A 37 12.11 18.29 -11.10
C THR A 37 12.60 19.70 -10.75
N ALA A 38 11.85 20.74 -11.12
CA ALA A 38 12.15 22.13 -10.78
C ALA A 38 11.49 22.50 -9.45
N SER A 39 12.25 23.18 -8.59
CA SER A 39 11.80 23.63 -7.28
C SER A 39 11.36 25.09 -7.33
N VAL A 40 10.39 25.45 -6.49
CA VAL A 40 10.12 26.84 -6.11
C VAL A 40 10.55 27.01 -4.66
N VAL A 41 11.34 28.04 -4.38
CA VAL A 41 11.78 28.38 -3.03
C VAL A 41 11.40 29.84 -2.73
N ILE A 42 10.60 30.01 -1.67
CA ILE A 42 10.21 31.33 -1.14
C ILE A 42 10.80 31.49 0.24
N LYS A 43 11.33 32.68 0.53
CA LYS A 43 12.03 32.99 1.76
C LYS A 43 11.66 34.36 2.27
N ASP A 44 11.45 34.46 3.57
CA ASP A 44 11.39 35.73 4.29
C ASP A 44 12.34 35.69 5.49
N PRO A 45 13.49 36.37 5.42
CA PRO A 45 14.44 36.41 6.53
C PRO A 45 13.93 37.25 7.72
N THR A 46 12.89 38.07 7.53
CA THR A 46 12.45 39.12 8.48
C THR A 46 11.09 38.89 9.12
N SER A 47 10.30 37.94 8.61
CA SER A 47 8.90 37.80 9.03
C SER A 47 8.76 37.34 10.48
N ILE A 48 7.93 38.03 11.27
CA ILE A 48 7.52 37.60 12.62
C ILE A 48 6.04 37.21 12.55
N GLY A 49 5.76 35.94 12.26
CA GLY A 49 4.41 35.42 12.06
C GLY A 49 3.88 35.56 10.62
N GLU A 50 2.56 35.64 10.49
CA GLU A 50 1.85 35.70 9.21
C GLU A 50 2.01 37.07 8.52
N ASN A 51 2.37 37.05 7.24
CA ASN A 51 2.54 38.23 6.40
C ASN A 51 1.82 38.07 5.05
N ALA A 52 2.01 39.00 4.12
CA ALA A 52 1.39 38.93 2.79
C ALA A 52 1.81 37.69 1.99
N MET A 53 3.06 37.23 2.12
CA MET A 53 3.56 36.04 1.41
C MET A 53 2.98 34.75 1.99
N THR A 54 2.86 34.62 3.32
CA THR A 54 2.22 33.45 3.93
C THR A 54 0.74 33.38 3.63
N LYS A 55 0.05 34.54 3.50
CA LYS A 55 -1.34 34.59 3.03
C LYS A 55 -1.47 34.08 1.60
N VAL A 56 -0.58 34.51 0.71
CA VAL A 56 -0.54 33.99 -0.66
C VAL A 56 -0.33 32.48 -0.64
N LEU A 57 0.63 31.95 0.14
CA LEU A 57 0.83 30.51 0.24
C LEU A 57 -0.40 29.74 0.71
N ARG A 58 -1.16 30.30 1.66
CA ARG A 58 -2.41 29.71 2.16
C ARG A 58 -3.51 29.69 1.10
N ASP A 59 -3.66 30.79 0.36
CA ASP A 59 -4.78 30.99 -0.57
C ASP A 59 -4.45 30.52 -2.00
N TRP A 60 -3.24 30.00 -2.26
CA TRP A 60 -2.80 29.70 -3.61
C TRP A 60 -3.23 28.30 -4.08
N GLU A 61 -4.29 28.26 -4.89
CA GLU A 61 -4.87 27.02 -5.45
C GLU A 61 -3.91 26.18 -6.34
N ARG A 62 -2.76 26.72 -6.80
CA ARG A 62 -1.77 25.99 -7.62
C ARG A 62 -0.60 25.43 -6.81
N PHE A 63 -0.75 25.33 -5.50
CA PHE A 63 0.26 24.87 -4.55
C PHE A 63 0.34 23.33 -4.45
N GLN A 64 0.33 22.64 -5.60
CA GLN A 64 0.35 21.17 -5.63
C GLN A 64 1.79 20.62 -5.72
N SER A 65 2.17 19.76 -4.79
CA SER A 65 3.44 19.03 -4.84
C SER A 65 3.35 17.68 -4.11
N ASN A 66 4.33 16.82 -4.37
CA ASN A 66 4.57 15.62 -3.59
C ASN A 66 5.50 15.86 -2.41
N ILE A 67 6.39 16.86 -2.51
CA ILE A 67 7.43 17.10 -1.52
C ILE A 67 7.41 18.56 -1.11
N PHE A 68 7.42 18.76 0.19
CA PHE A 68 7.49 20.07 0.82
C PHE A 68 8.60 20.09 1.86
N VAL A 69 9.44 21.12 1.81
CA VAL A 69 10.50 21.38 2.79
C VAL A 69 10.28 22.77 3.37
N CYS A 70 10.00 22.83 4.65
CA CYS A 70 9.87 24.07 5.41
C CYS A 70 11.04 24.19 6.37
N HIS A 71 11.58 25.38 6.50
CA HIS A 71 12.54 25.71 7.54
C HIS A 71 12.12 27.01 8.23
N ILE A 72 11.76 26.91 9.50
CA ILE A 72 11.50 28.06 10.36
C ILE A 72 12.80 28.36 11.09
N ARG A 73 13.28 29.59 10.92
CA ARG A 73 14.59 30.07 11.35
C ARG A 73 14.43 30.86 12.64
N GLY A 74 15.15 30.45 13.68
CA GLY A 74 15.34 31.21 14.93
C GLY A 74 16.53 32.17 14.86
N ALA A 75 17.19 32.39 16.01
CA ALA A 75 18.28 33.36 16.21
C ALA A 75 19.40 33.31 15.16
N ALA A 76 19.22 34.10 14.09
CA ALA A 76 20.14 34.19 12.98
C ALA A 76 21.23 35.22 13.23
N GLN A 77 22.50 34.87 12.99
CA GLN A 77 23.60 35.84 13.00
C GLN A 77 23.47 36.90 11.89
N ARG A 78 22.81 36.54 10.76
CA ARG A 78 22.61 37.42 9.60
C ARG A 78 21.21 37.27 8.99
N ILE A 79 20.53 38.40 8.82
CA ILE A 79 19.17 38.50 8.30
C ILE A 79 19.23 38.81 6.79
N THR A 80 19.55 37.81 5.97
CA THR A 80 19.65 37.98 4.50
C THR A 80 18.93 36.84 3.76
N GLN A 81 18.52 37.12 2.53
CA GLN A 81 17.92 36.11 1.63
C GLN A 81 18.90 34.98 1.30
N GLN A 82 20.17 35.34 1.08
CA GLN A 82 21.24 34.40 0.76
C GLN A 82 21.59 33.47 1.92
N ASP A 83 21.39 33.87 3.17
CA ASP A 83 21.72 33.06 4.36
C ASP A 83 20.47 32.37 4.97
N THR A 84 19.33 32.40 4.27
CA THR A 84 18.07 31.82 4.75
C THR A 84 17.77 30.51 4.02
N HIS A 85 17.54 29.44 4.77
CA HIS A 85 17.15 28.13 4.25
C HIS A 85 15.70 28.13 3.72
N PRO A 86 15.30 27.14 2.90
CA PRO A 86 16.13 26.10 2.26
C PRO A 86 17.05 26.66 1.16
N PHE A 87 18.21 26.03 0.96
CA PHE A 87 19.08 26.31 -0.18
C PHE A 87 18.65 25.50 -1.39
N THR A 88 18.83 26.07 -2.59
CA THR A 88 18.57 25.37 -3.85
C THR A 88 19.74 25.48 -4.82
N ARG A 89 19.99 24.42 -5.58
CA ARG A 89 20.97 24.34 -6.67
C ARG A 89 20.49 23.37 -7.74
N SER A 90 20.67 23.75 -9.01
CA SER A 90 20.29 22.89 -10.13
C SER A 90 21.45 22.01 -10.58
N TYR A 91 21.21 20.71 -10.68
CA TYR A 91 22.16 19.74 -11.22
C TYR A 91 21.43 18.56 -11.85
N ALA A 92 21.98 18.00 -12.93
CA ALA A 92 21.43 16.82 -13.62
C ALA A 92 19.96 16.96 -14.04
N SER A 93 19.56 18.17 -14.45
CA SER A 93 18.18 18.52 -14.87
C SER A 93 17.14 18.42 -13.76
N ARG A 94 17.55 18.67 -12.50
CA ARG A 94 16.66 18.82 -11.35
C ARG A 94 17.22 19.84 -10.38
N ASP A 95 16.35 20.41 -9.57
CA ASP A 95 16.74 21.22 -8.43
C ASP A 95 16.90 20.34 -7.20
N TRP A 96 17.93 20.66 -6.44
CA TRP A 96 18.25 20.04 -5.17
C TRP A 96 17.95 21.06 -4.08
N VAL A 97 17.21 20.64 -3.06
CA VAL A 97 16.81 21.48 -1.93
C VAL A 97 17.42 20.94 -0.65
N PHE A 98 18.07 21.80 0.13
CA PHE A 98 18.72 21.44 1.38
C PHE A 98 18.37 22.39 2.52
N ALA A 99 18.02 21.81 3.68
CA ALA A 99 17.83 22.54 4.92
C ALA A 99 18.57 21.85 6.07
N HIS A 100 19.05 22.64 7.02
CA HIS A 100 19.87 22.17 8.13
C HIS A 100 19.46 22.91 9.40
N ASN A 101 19.25 22.15 10.47
CA ASN A 101 19.04 22.67 11.80
C ASN A 101 20.18 22.16 12.71
N GLY A 102 21.09 23.06 13.03
CA GLY A 102 22.33 22.76 13.74
C GLY A 102 23.44 23.74 13.35
N ASP A 103 24.61 23.56 13.95
CA ASP A 103 25.81 24.35 13.69
C ASP A 103 26.97 23.40 13.42
N LEU A 104 27.58 23.53 12.24
CA LEU A 104 28.84 22.87 11.90
C LEU A 104 30.01 23.78 12.33
N VAL A 105 30.93 23.20 13.07
CA VAL A 105 32.08 23.85 13.70
C VAL A 105 33.41 23.33 13.15
N GLY A 106 34.47 24.11 13.40
CA GLY A 106 35.82 23.83 12.92
C GLY A 106 36.10 24.47 11.56
N ASP A 107 37.22 24.10 10.96
CA ASP A 107 37.64 24.59 9.65
C ASP A 107 36.98 23.76 8.55
N LEU A 108 35.81 24.22 8.08
CA LEU A 108 35.04 23.54 7.04
C LEU A 108 35.71 23.62 5.67
N ASP A 109 36.55 24.63 5.41
CA ASP A 109 37.32 24.73 4.17
C ASP A 109 38.41 23.65 4.12
N ALA A 110 39.03 23.33 5.26
CA ALA A 110 39.99 22.23 5.35
C ALA A 110 39.31 20.85 5.36
N ALA A 111 38.20 20.69 6.08
CA ALA A 111 37.49 19.41 6.20
C ALA A 111 36.71 19.04 4.94
N PHE A 112 36.09 20.03 4.30
CA PHE A 112 35.19 19.88 3.16
C PHE A 112 35.60 20.87 2.05
N PRO A 113 36.76 20.64 1.40
CA PRO A 113 37.33 21.60 0.49
C PRO A 113 36.44 21.80 -0.75
N ILE A 114 36.13 23.07 -1.02
CA ILE A 114 35.54 23.54 -2.26
C ILE A 114 36.64 24.30 -3.01
N THR A 115 37.09 23.74 -4.13
CA THR A 115 38.16 24.32 -4.94
C THR A 115 37.59 25.31 -5.95
N PRO A 116 38.39 26.24 -6.51
CA PRO A 116 37.91 27.14 -7.56
C PRO A 116 37.39 26.44 -8.84
N ASP A 117 37.78 25.18 -9.06
CA ASP A 117 37.28 24.35 -10.16
C ASP A 117 35.97 23.60 -9.79
N SER A 118 35.49 23.76 -8.56
CA SER A 118 34.28 23.12 -8.08
C SER A 118 33.05 23.77 -8.73
N PRO A 119 32.16 22.99 -9.36
CA PRO A 119 31.00 23.55 -10.07
C PRO A 119 29.93 24.13 -9.15
N PHE A 120 29.95 23.79 -7.86
CA PHE A 120 29.03 24.33 -6.85
C PHE A 120 29.81 25.03 -5.75
N GLU A 121 29.50 26.32 -5.57
CA GLU A 121 30.09 27.21 -4.58
C GLU A 121 28.98 27.89 -3.75
N PRO A 122 29.23 28.20 -2.46
CA PRO A 122 28.29 28.92 -1.62
C PRO A 122 28.17 30.39 -2.04
N ILE A 123 26.96 30.96 -1.93
CA ILE A 123 26.71 32.39 -2.18
C ILE A 123 26.77 33.17 -0.86
N GLY A 124 26.16 32.62 0.18
CA GLY A 124 26.19 33.10 1.54
C GLY A 124 27.43 32.65 2.31
N LEU A 125 27.44 32.96 3.60
CA LEU A 125 28.54 32.61 4.51
C LEU A 125 28.14 31.54 5.53
N THR A 126 27.02 30.87 5.29
CA THR A 126 26.53 29.84 6.19
C THR A 126 27.31 28.54 6.00
N ASP A 127 27.64 27.92 7.12
CA ASP A 127 28.15 26.55 7.20
C ASP A 127 27.27 25.55 6.43
N THR A 128 25.95 25.78 6.45
CA THR A 128 24.97 24.94 5.79
C THR A 128 25.13 24.97 4.28
N GLU A 129 25.24 26.17 3.69
CA GLU A 129 25.38 26.29 2.23
C GLU A 129 26.73 25.73 1.76
N HIS A 130 27.78 25.88 2.56
CA HIS A 130 29.07 25.24 2.33
C HIS A 130 28.94 23.71 2.30
N ALA A 131 28.32 23.12 3.32
CA ALA A 131 28.05 21.68 3.39
C ALA A 131 27.20 21.20 2.20
N PHE A 132 26.21 21.99 1.79
CA PHE A 132 25.37 21.66 0.64
C PHE A 132 26.15 21.64 -0.68
N CYS A 133 26.96 22.67 -0.93
CA CYS A 133 27.79 22.76 -2.14
C CYS A 133 28.82 21.63 -2.19
N TRP A 134 29.47 21.33 -1.05
CA TRP A 134 30.37 20.18 -0.94
C TRP A 134 29.64 18.87 -1.25
N LEU A 135 28.45 18.64 -0.68
CA LEU A 135 27.67 17.42 -0.92
C LEU A 135 27.31 17.26 -2.41
N LEU A 136 26.87 18.33 -3.07
CA LEU A 136 26.56 18.29 -4.52
C LEU A 136 27.81 18.04 -5.38
N ASN A 137 28.97 18.57 -4.98
CA ASN A 137 30.24 18.23 -5.63
C ASN A 137 30.55 16.74 -5.49
N GLN A 138 30.27 16.11 -4.34
CA GLN A 138 30.42 14.65 -4.15
C GLN A 138 29.43 13.85 -5.01
N VAL A 139 28.16 14.26 -5.07
CA VAL A 139 27.12 13.65 -5.92
C VAL A 139 27.58 13.65 -7.38
N ARG A 140 28.05 14.81 -7.86
CA ARG A 140 28.53 14.97 -9.23
C ARG A 140 29.80 14.15 -9.49
N ALA A 141 30.75 14.14 -8.56
CA ALA A 141 31.99 13.36 -8.68
C ALA A 141 31.70 11.85 -8.72
N ALA A 142 30.63 11.39 -8.06
CA ALA A 142 30.13 10.02 -8.14
C ALA A 142 29.42 9.69 -9.46
N GLY A 143 29.16 10.69 -10.32
CA GLY A 143 28.38 10.53 -11.56
C GLY A 143 26.88 10.30 -11.34
N ALA A 144 26.39 10.51 -10.10
CA ALA A 144 24.99 10.31 -9.75
C ALA A 144 24.14 11.46 -10.28
N ARG A 145 22.96 11.16 -10.84
CA ARG A 145 22.04 12.17 -11.39
C ARG A 145 20.81 12.42 -10.52
N SER A 146 20.60 11.55 -9.53
CA SER A 146 19.54 11.59 -8.52
C SER A 146 20.07 11.07 -7.18
N LEU A 147 19.30 11.28 -6.11
CA LEU A 147 19.61 10.70 -4.80
C LEU A 147 19.62 9.16 -4.85
N PHE A 148 18.73 8.56 -5.63
CA PHE A 148 18.67 7.12 -5.85
C PHE A 148 19.93 6.58 -6.52
N ASP A 149 20.42 7.25 -7.58
CA ASP A 149 21.61 6.82 -8.33
C ASP A 149 22.89 6.83 -7.48
N LEU A 150 22.95 7.72 -6.48
CA LEU A 150 24.11 7.81 -5.59
C LEU A 150 24.25 6.57 -4.70
N GLY A 151 23.12 5.95 -4.34
CA GLY A 151 23.02 4.88 -3.36
C GLY A 151 22.91 5.39 -1.92
N TRP A 152 21.97 4.81 -1.17
CA TRP A 152 21.62 5.25 0.19
C TRP A 152 22.77 5.12 1.19
N ASP A 153 23.54 4.04 1.12
CA ASP A 153 24.67 3.83 2.03
C ASP A 153 25.78 4.88 1.82
N LYS A 154 25.99 5.29 0.57
CA LYS A 154 27.00 6.31 0.22
C LYS A 154 26.56 7.70 0.68
N LEU A 155 25.28 8.03 0.47
CA LEU A 155 24.69 9.27 0.99
C LEU A 155 24.76 9.31 2.52
N TYR A 156 24.42 8.21 3.19
CA TYR A 156 24.52 8.08 4.64
C TYR A 156 25.95 8.34 5.13
N GLY A 157 26.96 7.80 4.44
CA GLY A 157 28.37 8.06 4.70
C GLY A 157 28.73 9.56 4.64
N TYR A 158 28.20 10.30 3.66
CA TYR A 158 28.44 11.73 3.56
C TYR A 158 27.78 12.55 4.67
N LEU A 159 26.52 12.25 5.01
CA LEU A 159 25.81 12.98 6.07
C LEU A 159 26.40 12.69 7.45
N THR A 160 26.83 11.46 7.70
CA THR A 160 27.53 11.08 8.95
C THR A 160 28.90 11.74 9.06
N GLU A 161 29.61 11.94 7.94
CA GLU A 161 30.87 12.70 7.92
C GLU A 161 30.65 14.16 8.29
N LEU A 162 29.67 14.84 7.69
CA LEU A 162 29.31 16.21 8.06
C LEU A 162 28.96 16.31 9.55
N ASN A 163 28.23 15.34 10.08
CA ASN A 163 27.85 15.30 11.49
C ASN A 163 29.02 14.95 12.44
N LYS A 164 30.24 14.68 11.94
CA LYS A 164 31.45 14.69 12.79
C LYS A 164 31.86 16.09 13.21
N HIS A 165 31.45 17.09 12.46
CA HIS A 165 31.88 18.47 12.61
C HIS A 165 30.89 19.34 13.36
N GLY A 166 29.85 18.81 14.00
CA GLY A 166 28.91 19.65 14.76
C GLY A 166 27.60 18.96 15.03
N THR A 167 26.56 19.77 15.25
CA THR A 167 25.18 19.28 15.38
C THR A 167 24.51 19.33 14.01
N ALA A 168 23.75 18.29 13.66
CA ALA A 168 23.18 18.22 12.32
C ALA A 168 21.87 17.44 12.22
N ASN A 169 20.76 18.18 12.05
CA ASN A 169 19.53 17.65 11.47
C ASN A 169 19.41 18.12 10.02
N PHE A 170 19.47 17.20 9.06
CA PHE A 170 19.45 17.55 7.64
C PHE A 170 18.16 17.11 6.95
N LEU A 171 17.65 17.98 6.10
CA LEU A 171 16.63 17.67 5.09
C LEU A 171 17.24 17.89 3.72
N LEU A 172 17.18 16.88 2.85
CA LEU A 172 17.67 16.94 1.48
C LEU A 172 16.62 16.37 0.54
N SER A 173 16.39 17.03 -0.58
CA SER A 173 15.49 16.52 -1.62
C SER A 173 15.99 16.88 -3.01
N ASP A 174 15.69 16.03 -3.97
CA ASP A 174 15.94 16.23 -5.40
C ASP A 174 14.64 16.27 -6.23
N GLY A 175 13.49 16.45 -5.54
CA GLY A 175 12.14 16.45 -6.13
C GLY A 175 11.45 15.10 -6.15
N GLN A 176 12.21 14.00 -6.03
CA GLN A 176 11.66 12.64 -5.99
C GLN A 176 11.76 12.02 -4.60
N ASP A 177 12.91 12.22 -3.94
CA ASP A 177 13.18 11.72 -2.60
C ASP A 177 13.24 12.85 -1.58
N LEU A 178 12.75 12.58 -0.37
CA LEU A 178 13.00 13.39 0.81
C LEU A 178 13.84 12.57 1.79
N VAL A 179 15.10 12.96 1.92
CA VAL A 179 16.07 12.38 2.84
C VAL A 179 16.07 13.20 4.12
N VAL A 180 15.99 12.50 5.25
CA VAL A 180 15.97 13.08 6.57
C VAL A 180 17.01 12.39 7.44
N TYR A 181 17.95 13.16 7.98
CA TYR A 181 18.99 12.68 8.87
C TYR A 181 18.87 13.35 10.24
N HIS A 182 18.89 12.56 11.30
CA HIS A 182 18.88 13.03 12.68
C HIS A 182 20.28 12.97 13.28
N ASP A 183 20.63 14.02 14.00
CA ASP A 183 21.92 14.18 14.67
C ASP A 183 22.31 12.97 15.55
N LYS A 184 23.58 12.58 15.49
CA LYS A 184 24.11 11.44 16.27
C LYS A 184 24.11 11.67 17.79
N ALA A 185 24.13 12.93 18.25
CA ALA A 185 24.00 13.27 19.66
C ALA A 185 22.54 13.52 20.06
N GLY A 186 21.63 13.61 19.08
CA GLY A 186 20.20 13.89 19.26
C GLY A 186 19.90 15.37 19.45
N PHE A 187 20.69 16.26 18.85
CA PHE A 187 20.46 17.70 18.88
C PHE A 187 19.07 18.08 18.38
N ASN A 188 18.39 18.97 19.12
CA ASN A 188 17.09 19.57 18.81
C ASN A 188 15.92 18.59 18.52
N GLY A 189 16.13 17.29 18.76
CA GLY A 189 15.16 16.25 18.46
C GLY A 189 14.79 16.15 16.97
N LEU A 190 14.15 15.04 16.61
CA LEU A 190 13.48 14.88 15.33
C LEU A 190 12.42 13.80 15.45
N HIS A 191 11.26 14.04 14.88
CA HIS A 191 10.13 13.13 14.91
C HIS A 191 9.60 12.94 13.48
N TRP A 192 9.05 11.76 13.20
CA TRP A 192 8.32 11.51 11.97
C TRP A 192 6.99 10.82 12.26
N THR A 193 6.04 11.00 11.36
CA THR A 193 4.78 10.26 11.33
C THR A 193 4.46 9.86 9.90
N ARG A 194 3.75 8.74 9.73
CA ARG A 194 3.15 8.34 8.46
C ARG A 194 1.65 8.19 8.66
N ARG A 195 0.88 9.11 8.06
CA ARG A 195 -0.58 9.16 8.20
C ARG A 195 -1.25 8.54 7.00
N LEU A 196 -2.18 7.65 7.27
CA LEU A 196 -3.05 7.03 6.26
C LEU A 196 -4.42 7.70 6.27
N PRO A 197 -5.10 7.78 5.12
CA PRO A 197 -6.51 8.18 5.09
C PRO A 197 -7.42 7.06 5.65
N PRO A 198 -8.65 7.37 6.07
CA PRO A 198 -9.14 8.72 6.32
C PRO A 198 -8.44 9.31 7.55
N HIS A 199 -7.96 10.55 7.45
CA HIS A 199 -7.32 11.23 8.57
C HIS A 199 -8.35 11.56 9.65
N LYS A 200 -8.06 11.21 10.91
CA LYS A 200 -8.93 11.55 12.06
C LYS A 200 -8.97 13.06 12.29
N GLU A 201 -7.81 13.70 12.21
CA GLU A 201 -7.62 15.14 12.33
C GLU A 201 -6.82 15.63 11.13
N THR A 202 -7.26 16.68 10.46
CA THR A 202 -6.58 17.21 9.26
C THR A 202 -5.54 18.28 9.60
N LEU A 203 -5.69 18.92 10.76
CA LEU A 203 -4.81 19.96 11.27
C LEU A 203 -3.71 19.35 12.15
N LEU A 204 -2.45 19.65 11.82
CA LEU A 204 -1.27 19.37 12.63
C LEU A 204 -0.67 20.69 13.10
N GLU A 205 -0.57 20.95 14.39
CA GLU A 205 -0.10 22.24 14.88
C GLU A 205 0.76 22.20 16.14
N ASN A 206 1.67 23.16 16.27
CA ASN A 206 2.34 23.53 17.52
C ASN A 206 2.23 25.06 17.71
N ASP A 207 3.07 25.64 18.57
CA ASP A 207 3.06 27.08 18.84
C ASP A 207 3.58 27.92 17.66
N GLU A 208 4.31 27.32 16.71
CA GLU A 208 4.98 28.00 15.59
C GLU A 208 4.25 27.84 14.25
N VAL A 209 3.66 26.68 14.01
CA VAL A 209 3.06 26.31 12.72
C VAL A 209 1.76 25.54 12.88
N ALA A 210 0.85 25.76 11.94
CA ALA A 210 -0.34 24.96 11.69
C ALA A 210 -0.30 24.46 10.24
N LEU A 211 -0.43 23.15 10.06
CA LEU A 211 -0.41 22.44 8.79
C LEU A 211 -1.74 21.73 8.61
N GLU A 212 -2.55 22.17 7.66
CA GLU A 212 -3.79 21.48 7.30
C GLU A 212 -3.53 20.62 6.06
N LEU A 213 -3.64 19.31 6.23
CA LEU A 213 -3.24 18.35 5.20
C LEU A 213 -4.25 18.17 4.06
N CYS A 214 -5.50 18.61 4.25
CA CYS A 214 -6.59 18.40 3.30
C CYS A 214 -7.23 19.73 2.90
N ASP A 215 -7.39 19.96 1.60
CA ASP A 215 -8.13 21.09 1.03
C ASP A 215 -9.44 20.64 0.36
N GLY A 216 -10.17 19.70 0.97
CA GLY A 216 -11.43 19.16 0.43
C GLY A 216 -11.31 18.30 -0.85
N VAL A 217 -10.22 18.44 -1.63
CA VAL A 217 -9.90 17.64 -2.82
C VAL A 217 -8.92 16.51 -2.47
N ASP A 218 -7.94 16.76 -1.61
CA ASP A 218 -6.88 15.79 -1.26
C ASP A 218 -7.17 14.94 0.00
N SER A 219 -8.40 14.45 0.17
CA SER A 219 -8.81 13.76 1.40
C SER A 219 -8.26 12.33 1.59
N ASN A 220 -7.73 11.71 0.54
CA ASN A 220 -7.35 10.29 0.51
C ASN A 220 -5.83 10.06 0.35
N ARG A 221 -5.01 11.04 0.73
CA ARG A 221 -3.56 10.99 0.54
C ARG A 221 -2.83 10.38 1.72
N THR A 222 -1.80 9.60 1.43
CA THR A 222 -0.85 9.15 2.43
C THR A 222 0.28 10.16 2.54
N VAL A 223 0.58 10.59 3.77
CA VAL A 223 1.67 11.55 4.00
C VAL A 223 2.67 11.04 5.02
N CYS A 224 3.95 11.16 4.69
CA CYS A 224 5.03 11.10 5.67
C CYS A 224 5.42 12.54 6.05
N ALA A 225 5.27 12.89 7.32
CA ALA A 225 5.64 14.19 7.86
C ALA A 225 6.82 14.04 8.83
N VAL A 226 7.64 15.09 8.88
CA VAL A 226 8.81 15.20 9.75
C VAL A 226 8.82 16.58 10.36
N SER A 227 9.13 16.64 11.65
CA SER A 227 9.22 17.88 12.40
C SER A 227 10.20 17.71 13.55
N THR A 228 10.88 18.77 13.94
CA THR A 228 11.75 18.79 15.13
C THR A 228 10.93 18.56 16.40
N GLU A 229 9.72 19.12 16.44
CA GLU A 229 8.75 18.94 17.52
C GLU A 229 7.54 18.12 17.08
N VAL A 230 6.90 17.45 18.04
CA VAL A 230 5.63 16.75 17.83
C VAL A 230 4.53 17.78 17.60
N LEU A 231 3.85 17.69 16.46
CA LEU A 231 2.68 18.52 16.17
C LEU A 231 1.43 17.85 16.73
N ALA A 232 0.64 18.61 17.49
CA ALA A 232 -0.65 18.16 18.00
C ALA A 232 -1.60 17.79 16.84
N GLY A 233 -2.52 16.88 17.12
CA GLY A 233 -3.45 16.31 16.13
C GLY A 233 -2.97 15.04 15.43
N ASP A 234 -1.83 14.50 15.87
CA ASP A 234 -1.41 13.15 15.55
C ASP A 234 -0.75 12.45 16.74
N ASP A 235 -1.29 11.32 17.17
CA ASP A 235 -0.71 10.50 18.24
C ASP A 235 0.35 9.51 17.70
N LEU A 236 0.60 9.52 16.38
CA LEU A 236 1.45 8.55 15.68
C LEU A 236 2.92 8.99 15.54
N TRP A 237 3.32 10.15 16.06
CA TRP A 237 4.70 10.61 15.96
C TRP A 237 5.68 9.64 16.65
N VAL A 238 6.73 9.29 15.91
CA VAL A 238 7.82 8.43 16.36
C VAL A 238 9.11 9.26 16.39
N PRO A 239 9.85 9.26 17.51
CA PRO A 239 11.16 9.92 17.56
C PRO A 239 12.17 9.19 16.66
N PHE A 240 13.02 9.94 15.98
CA PHE A 240 14.16 9.37 15.28
C PHE A 240 15.18 8.81 16.28
N ALA A 241 15.78 7.68 15.91
CA ALA A 241 17.00 7.22 16.59
C ALA A 241 18.17 8.17 16.28
N ARG A 242 19.17 8.18 17.16
CA ARG A 242 20.36 9.04 17.00
C ARG A 242 21.19 8.58 15.81
N GLY A 243 21.51 9.48 14.89
CA GLY A 243 22.24 9.15 13.67
C GLY A 243 21.39 8.38 12.64
N GLN A 244 20.06 8.33 12.83
CA GLN A 244 19.16 7.67 11.91
C GLN A 244 18.95 8.51 10.65
N MET A 245 18.96 7.84 9.50
CA MET A 245 18.53 8.41 8.23
C MET A 245 17.32 7.65 7.69
N LEU A 246 16.28 8.39 7.31
CA LEU A 246 15.10 7.90 6.61
C LEU A 246 15.04 8.52 5.22
N VAL A 247 14.65 7.70 4.24
CA VAL A 247 14.34 8.17 2.88
C VAL A 247 12.87 7.95 2.62
N MET A 248 12.17 9.04 2.33
CA MET A 248 10.74 9.06 2.06
C MET A 248 10.51 9.35 0.57
N ARG A 249 9.68 8.54 -0.07
CA ARG A 249 9.32 8.67 -1.48
C ARG A 249 7.86 8.32 -1.64
N ARG A 250 7.08 9.19 -2.29
CA ARG A 250 5.64 8.99 -2.56
C ARG A 250 4.87 8.49 -1.33
N GLY A 251 5.03 9.16 -0.18
CA GLY A 251 4.31 8.81 1.05
C GLY A 251 4.70 7.46 1.69
N ALA A 252 5.75 6.81 1.19
CA ALA A 252 6.31 5.58 1.73
C ALA A 252 7.75 5.80 2.22
N ILE A 253 8.20 4.95 3.14
CA ILE A 253 9.60 4.94 3.60
C ILE A 253 10.33 3.86 2.81
N VAL A 254 11.22 4.28 1.91
CA VAL A 254 11.92 3.38 0.98
C VAL A 254 13.26 2.91 1.50
N TRP A 255 13.83 3.61 2.50
CA TRP A 255 15.08 3.21 3.14
C TRP A 255 15.18 3.73 4.58
N ASN A 256 15.85 2.96 5.44
CA ASN A 256 16.12 3.27 6.85
C ASN A 256 17.48 2.72 7.28
N SER A 257 18.34 3.57 7.85
CA SER A 257 19.67 3.18 8.32
C SER A 257 19.64 2.18 9.48
N GLU A 258 18.57 2.19 10.30
CA GLU A 258 18.38 1.24 11.40
C GLU A 258 17.95 -0.16 10.93
N GLY A 259 17.78 -0.37 9.61
CA GLY A 259 17.35 -1.62 9.00
C GLY A 259 15.85 -1.69 8.68
N ALA A 260 15.44 -2.78 8.02
CA ALA A 260 14.13 -2.95 7.38
C ALA A 260 12.91 -3.15 8.32
N SER A 261 12.96 -2.67 9.57
CA SER A 261 11.79 -2.68 10.45
C SER A 261 11.09 -1.34 10.40
N ILE A 262 10.28 -1.12 9.35
CA ILE A 262 9.22 -0.10 9.42
C ILE A 262 7.92 -0.75 8.99
N THR A 263 7.27 -1.38 9.96
CA THR A 263 5.81 -1.29 10.01
C THR A 263 5.56 -0.14 10.98
N PRO A 264 5.03 1.02 10.53
CA PRO A 264 4.53 2.01 11.47
C PRO A 264 3.61 1.29 12.45
N LYS A 265 3.69 1.62 13.74
CA LYS A 265 2.62 1.23 14.68
C LYS A 265 1.35 1.90 14.16
N LEU A 266 0.52 1.16 13.44
CA LEU A 266 -0.87 1.53 13.23
C LEU A 266 -1.52 1.52 14.62
N ILE A 267 -1.71 2.68 15.24
CA ILE A 267 -2.41 2.75 16.53
C ILE A 267 -3.89 2.45 16.31
N GLY A 268 -4.41 1.53 17.13
CA GLY A 268 -5.79 1.59 17.59
C GLY A 268 -6.49 0.23 17.69
N ASP A 269 -6.14 -0.55 18.72
CA ASP A 269 -7.16 -1.33 19.43
C ASP A 269 -8.21 -0.33 19.94
N GLY A 270 -9.30 -0.19 19.19
CA GLY A 270 -10.49 0.55 19.59
C GLY A 270 -11.43 -0.33 20.43
N PRO A 271 -12.34 0.28 21.21
CA PRO A 271 -12.98 -0.35 22.36
C PRO A 271 -13.83 -1.56 21.97
N SER A 272 -13.91 -2.53 22.87
CA SER A 272 -14.89 -3.63 22.81
C SER A 272 -16.29 -3.04 22.63
N VAL A 273 -16.88 -3.19 21.44
CA VAL A 273 -18.23 -2.72 21.15
C VAL A 273 -19.23 -3.67 21.79
N GLN A 274 -20.00 -3.17 22.76
CA GLN A 274 -21.21 -3.84 23.23
C GLN A 274 -22.33 -3.72 22.17
N PRO A 275 -23.20 -4.73 22.00
CA PRO A 275 -24.21 -4.72 20.95
C PRO A 275 -25.36 -3.76 21.28
N GLY A 276 -25.42 -2.65 20.56
CA GLY A 276 -26.57 -1.75 20.49
C GLY A 276 -27.48 -2.11 19.31
N SER A 277 -28.76 -2.30 19.59
CA SER A 277 -29.80 -2.71 18.65
C SER A 277 -30.09 -1.66 17.57
N ALA A 278 -30.10 -2.06 16.29
CA ALA A 278 -30.70 -1.27 15.22
C ALA A 278 -31.57 -2.14 14.28
N ARG A 279 -32.75 -1.61 13.95
CA ARG A 279 -33.82 -2.22 13.15
C ARG A 279 -33.59 -2.06 11.63
N PRO A 280 -34.26 -2.86 10.78
CA PRO A 280 -33.90 -2.99 9.36
C PRO A 280 -34.72 -2.08 8.44
N HIS A 281 -34.10 -1.67 7.32
CA HIS A 281 -34.80 -1.36 6.07
C HIS A 281 -34.09 -2.04 4.89
N VAL A 282 -34.91 -2.44 3.92
CA VAL A 282 -34.74 -3.55 2.97
C VAL A 282 -34.13 -3.09 1.64
N THR A 283 -33.14 -3.83 1.14
CA THR A 283 -32.96 -4.18 -0.28
C THR A 283 -31.95 -5.34 -0.34
N ALA A 284 -32.24 -6.34 -1.17
CA ALA A 284 -31.63 -7.67 -1.13
C ALA A 284 -30.14 -7.65 -1.51
N GLY A 285 -29.29 -7.89 -0.51
CA GLY A 285 -27.86 -8.11 -0.65
C GLY A 285 -27.40 -9.07 0.44
N VAL A 286 -26.60 -10.04 0.05
CA VAL A 286 -26.00 -11.11 0.88
C VAL A 286 -25.47 -10.58 2.21
N PRO A 287 -25.82 -11.15 3.38
CA PRO A 287 -25.16 -10.81 4.63
C PRO A 287 -23.81 -11.52 4.77
N LEU A 288 -22.80 -10.75 5.19
CA LEU A 288 -21.44 -11.20 5.47
C LEU A 288 -21.38 -12.14 6.70
N ALA A 289 -20.33 -12.96 6.72
CA ALA A 289 -20.03 -14.06 7.65
C ALA A 289 -20.34 -13.80 9.14
N ALA A 290 -20.75 -14.87 9.81
CA ALA A 290 -21.12 -14.92 11.23
C ALA A 290 -19.99 -14.50 12.18
N HIS A 291 -20.36 -13.80 13.26
CA HIS A 291 -19.48 -13.36 14.34
C HIS A 291 -18.85 -14.53 15.10
N VAL A 292 -17.51 -14.52 15.23
CA VAL A 292 -16.79 -15.27 16.27
C VAL A 292 -15.70 -14.38 16.86
N ASP A 293 -15.74 -14.18 18.18
CA ASP A 293 -14.79 -13.41 18.95
C ASP A 293 -13.40 -14.08 18.97
N ALA A 294 -12.38 -13.42 18.44
CA ALA A 294 -10.98 -13.83 18.58
C ALA A 294 -10.19 -12.75 19.34
N LYS A 295 -9.59 -13.13 20.48
CA LYS A 295 -8.71 -12.26 21.29
C LYS A 295 -7.36 -12.03 20.57
N PRO A 296 -6.80 -10.81 20.62
CA PRO A 296 -5.50 -10.52 20.02
C PRO A 296 -4.34 -11.03 20.90
N THR A 297 -3.34 -11.67 20.29
CA THR A 297 -2.02 -11.93 20.88
C THR A 297 -0.93 -11.43 19.94
N GLN A 298 0.19 -11.00 20.54
CA GLN A 298 1.22 -10.10 20.02
C GLN A 298 1.89 -10.50 18.68
N PRO A 299 2.38 -9.52 17.89
CA PRO A 299 3.13 -9.80 16.67
C PRO A 299 4.57 -10.21 16.99
N VAL A 300 4.98 -11.39 16.52
CA VAL A 300 6.38 -11.80 16.48
C VAL A 300 6.95 -11.48 15.09
N SER A 301 8.09 -10.79 15.08
CA SER A 301 8.91 -10.54 13.90
C SER A 301 9.29 -11.85 13.21
N GLY A 302 8.71 -12.10 12.04
CA GLY A 302 9.02 -13.29 11.26
C GLY A 302 9.33 -12.89 9.84
N ARG A 303 10.60 -13.03 9.44
CA ARG A 303 10.97 -13.28 8.04
C ARG A 303 9.91 -14.19 7.41
N MET A 304 9.48 -13.87 6.17
CA MET A 304 8.64 -14.72 5.33
C MET A 304 8.91 -16.19 5.67
N SER A 305 7.92 -16.86 6.28
CA SER A 305 8.03 -18.31 6.45
C SER A 305 8.35 -18.86 5.07
N PRO A 306 9.34 -19.76 4.93
CA PRO A 306 9.65 -20.32 3.63
C PRO A 306 8.36 -20.94 3.10
N LEU A 307 7.81 -20.36 2.03
CA LEU A 307 6.85 -21.05 1.16
C LEU A 307 7.43 -22.44 1.00
N ALA A 308 6.75 -23.45 1.52
CA ALA A 308 7.28 -24.80 1.43
C ALA A 308 7.27 -25.14 -0.05
N ASN A 309 8.45 -25.06 -0.68
CA ASN A 309 8.67 -25.56 -2.01
C ASN A 309 8.41 -27.07 -1.94
N GLY A 310 7.20 -27.47 -2.28
CA GLY A 310 6.75 -28.83 -2.09
C GLY A 310 5.39 -29.05 -2.72
N ILE A 311 5.19 -30.30 -3.10
CA ILE A 311 3.89 -30.82 -3.51
C ILE A 311 3.11 -31.11 -2.22
N ARG A 312 1.89 -30.61 -2.13
CA ARG A 312 0.98 -30.88 -1.00
C ARG A 312 -0.33 -31.45 -1.52
N ILE A 313 -0.93 -32.34 -0.74
CA ILE A 313 -2.27 -32.88 -1.03
C ILE A 313 -3.20 -32.40 0.08
N PHE A 314 -4.33 -31.80 -0.32
CA PHE A 314 -5.32 -31.25 0.57
C PHE A 314 -6.65 -31.97 0.44
N ASN A 315 -7.29 -32.20 1.58
CA ASN A 315 -8.72 -32.52 1.68
C ASN A 315 -9.47 -31.23 1.93
N VAL A 316 -10.37 -30.88 1.02
CA VAL A 316 -11.21 -29.68 1.10
C VAL A 316 -12.65 -30.12 1.28
N LEU A 317 -13.28 -29.65 2.36
CA LEU A 317 -14.71 -29.73 2.60
C LEU A 317 -15.26 -28.30 2.55
N HIS A 318 -16.22 -28.05 1.67
CA HIS A 318 -17.01 -26.84 1.65
C HIS A 318 -18.47 -27.20 1.83
N GLU A 319 -19.11 -26.60 2.83
CA GLU A 319 -20.52 -26.77 3.10
C GLU A 319 -21.21 -25.40 3.16
N THR A 320 -22.23 -25.23 2.34
CA THR A 320 -23.09 -24.05 2.32
C THR A 320 -24.53 -24.47 2.59
N HIS A 321 -25.18 -23.78 3.52
CA HIS A 321 -26.58 -24.00 3.87
C HIS A 321 -27.39 -22.71 3.78
N TYR A 322 -28.38 -22.70 2.89
CA TYR A 322 -29.38 -21.65 2.76
C TYR A 322 -30.67 -22.08 3.44
N THR A 323 -31.21 -21.22 4.30
CA THR A 323 -32.56 -21.36 4.86
C THR A 323 -33.38 -20.14 4.45
N TYR A 324 -34.53 -20.38 3.81
CA TYR A 324 -35.43 -19.33 3.34
C TYR A 324 -36.62 -19.16 4.29
N GLN A 325 -37.10 -17.91 4.45
CA GLN A 325 -38.29 -17.64 5.26
C GLN A 325 -39.55 -18.35 4.71
N HIS A 326 -39.75 -18.26 3.39
CA HIS A 326 -40.82 -18.93 2.66
C HIS A 326 -40.24 -19.93 1.67
N ALA A 327 -41.06 -20.89 1.21
CA ALA A 327 -40.62 -21.84 0.21
C ALA A 327 -40.25 -21.12 -1.09
N VAL A 328 -39.07 -21.45 -1.63
CA VAL A 328 -38.67 -21.06 -2.98
C VAL A 328 -39.35 -22.02 -3.94
N GLU A 329 -40.21 -21.50 -4.80
CA GLU A 329 -41.03 -22.30 -5.72
C GLU A 329 -40.29 -22.57 -7.03
N ARG A 330 -39.55 -21.57 -7.53
CA ARG A 330 -38.76 -21.70 -8.76
C ARG A 330 -37.45 -20.94 -8.65
N SER A 331 -36.34 -21.60 -8.95
CA SER A 331 -35.00 -20.99 -8.89
C SER A 331 -34.03 -21.62 -9.88
N SER A 332 -33.00 -20.86 -10.25
CA SER A 332 -31.83 -21.36 -10.97
C SER A 332 -30.58 -21.01 -10.19
N HIS A 333 -29.71 -21.99 -9.96
CA HIS A 333 -28.46 -21.84 -9.25
C HIS A 333 -27.28 -22.23 -10.13
N LEU A 334 -26.15 -21.58 -9.92
CA LEU A 334 -24.88 -21.85 -10.58
C LEU A 334 -23.81 -22.03 -9.51
N PHE A 335 -23.16 -23.19 -9.54
CA PHE A 335 -22.18 -23.62 -8.57
C PHE A 335 -20.82 -23.81 -9.23
N ARG A 336 -19.78 -23.19 -8.67
CA ARG A 336 -18.38 -23.31 -9.09
C ARG A 336 -17.57 -23.85 -7.92
N PHE A 337 -17.77 -25.13 -7.60
CA PHE A 337 -17.11 -25.79 -6.46
C PHE A 337 -16.00 -26.76 -6.86
N LYS A 338 -15.96 -27.17 -8.13
CA LYS A 338 -14.98 -28.13 -8.62
C LYS A 338 -13.63 -27.43 -8.83
N PRO A 339 -12.56 -27.84 -8.13
CA PRO A 339 -11.25 -27.24 -8.30
C PRO A 339 -10.72 -27.39 -9.73
N VAL A 340 -9.99 -26.39 -10.20
CA VAL A 340 -9.32 -26.42 -11.52
C VAL A 340 -8.23 -27.48 -11.51
N SER A 341 -8.01 -28.13 -12.65
CA SER A 341 -6.86 -29.00 -12.88
C SER A 341 -5.99 -28.40 -13.99
N ASP A 342 -4.74 -28.07 -13.69
CA ASP A 342 -3.75 -27.51 -14.60
C ASP A 342 -2.31 -28.02 -14.27
N ALA A 343 -1.28 -27.36 -14.81
CA ALA A 343 0.10 -27.79 -14.63
C ALA A 343 0.61 -27.74 -13.17
N THR A 344 0.03 -26.89 -12.31
CA THR A 344 0.47 -26.71 -10.92
C THR A 344 -0.58 -27.12 -9.89
N GLN A 345 -1.75 -27.58 -10.33
CA GLN A 345 -2.78 -28.15 -9.46
C GLN A 345 -3.49 -29.31 -10.14
N GLN A 346 -3.60 -30.44 -9.46
CA GLN A 346 -4.28 -31.64 -9.97
C GLN A 346 -5.43 -32.02 -9.05
N LEU A 347 -6.63 -32.15 -9.61
CA LEU A 347 -7.80 -32.68 -8.91
C LEU A 347 -7.73 -34.21 -8.88
N LEU A 348 -7.69 -34.80 -7.69
CA LEU A 348 -7.63 -36.26 -7.50
C LEU A 348 -9.03 -36.87 -7.36
N SER A 349 -9.91 -36.22 -6.60
CA SER A 349 -11.31 -36.62 -6.46
C SER A 349 -12.18 -35.40 -6.15
N HIS A 350 -13.45 -35.46 -6.56
CA HIS A 350 -14.44 -34.43 -6.30
C HIS A 350 -15.83 -35.04 -6.21
N GLU A 351 -16.59 -34.65 -5.20
CA GLU A 351 -17.99 -35.01 -5.00
C GLU A 351 -18.78 -33.75 -4.63
N LEU A 352 -19.87 -33.48 -5.35
CA LEU A 352 -20.80 -32.39 -5.09
C LEU A 352 -22.19 -32.95 -4.83
N THR A 353 -22.67 -32.76 -3.61
CA THR A 353 -23.98 -33.23 -3.15
C THR A 353 -24.87 -32.04 -2.83
N ILE A 354 -26.09 -32.05 -3.36
CA ILE A 354 -27.11 -31.04 -3.12
C ILE A 354 -28.37 -31.79 -2.67
N ASN A 355 -29.00 -31.36 -1.57
CA ASN A 355 -30.18 -32.05 -1.02
C ASN A 355 -31.48 -31.78 -1.78
N VAL A 356 -31.51 -30.74 -2.62
CA VAL A 356 -32.66 -30.35 -3.42
C VAL A 356 -32.54 -30.97 -4.81
N ASP A 357 -33.57 -31.69 -5.23
CA ASP A 357 -33.65 -32.27 -6.56
C ASP A 357 -33.97 -31.18 -7.61
N GLY A 358 -33.43 -31.36 -8.81
CA GLY A 358 -33.64 -30.42 -9.92
C GLY A 358 -32.93 -30.88 -11.18
N LEU A 359 -33.13 -30.14 -12.27
CA LEU A 359 -32.44 -30.40 -13.52
C LEU A 359 -31.00 -29.88 -13.40
N ARG A 360 -30.04 -30.82 -13.37
CA ARG A 360 -28.61 -30.53 -13.27
C ARG A 360 -27.95 -30.52 -14.65
N HIS A 361 -27.15 -29.50 -14.92
CA HIS A 361 -26.33 -29.39 -16.12
C HIS A 361 -24.90 -28.94 -15.78
N ASP A 362 -23.91 -29.78 -16.07
CA ASP A 362 -22.50 -29.47 -15.86
C ASP A 362 -21.88 -28.95 -17.16
N PHE A 363 -21.08 -27.89 -17.09
CA PHE A 363 -20.42 -27.27 -18.25
C PHE A 363 -19.17 -26.48 -17.82
N ASP A 364 -18.30 -26.14 -18.77
CA ASP A 364 -17.21 -25.20 -18.55
C ASP A 364 -17.64 -23.80 -19.02
N ASP A 365 -17.51 -22.80 -18.17
CA ASP A 365 -17.83 -21.42 -18.54
C ASP A 365 -16.75 -20.79 -19.45
N VAL A 366 -16.99 -19.56 -19.91
CA VAL A 366 -16.08 -18.85 -20.82
C VAL A 366 -14.68 -18.61 -20.24
N PHE A 367 -14.53 -18.68 -18.91
CA PHE A 367 -13.25 -18.54 -18.22
C PHE A 367 -12.57 -19.89 -17.97
N GLY A 368 -13.17 -20.99 -18.43
CA GLY A 368 -12.71 -22.35 -18.19
C GLY A 368 -12.98 -22.84 -16.77
N ASN A 369 -13.94 -22.24 -16.05
CA ASN A 369 -14.33 -22.75 -14.74
C ASN A 369 -15.31 -23.91 -14.93
N PRO A 370 -15.08 -25.07 -14.29
CA PRO A 370 -16.09 -26.11 -14.25
C PRO A 370 -17.25 -25.68 -13.37
N ALA A 371 -18.45 -25.61 -13.95
CA ALA A 371 -19.64 -25.11 -13.32
C ALA A 371 -20.80 -26.11 -13.41
N THR A 372 -21.66 -26.09 -12.40
CA THR A 372 -22.89 -26.89 -12.33
C THR A 372 -24.07 -25.93 -12.22
N ARG A 373 -24.96 -25.96 -13.21
CA ARG A 373 -26.27 -25.31 -13.12
C ARG A 373 -27.30 -26.28 -12.56
N LEU A 374 -28.12 -25.80 -11.63
CA LEU A 374 -29.25 -26.53 -11.07
C LEU A 374 -30.51 -25.69 -11.23
N GLU A 375 -31.49 -26.20 -11.98
CA GLU A 375 -32.81 -25.60 -12.11
C GLU A 375 -33.79 -26.37 -11.24
N VAL A 376 -34.44 -25.66 -10.31
CA VAL A 376 -35.35 -26.25 -9.33
C VAL A 376 -36.75 -25.69 -9.57
N GLU A 377 -37.69 -26.59 -9.86
CA GLU A 377 -39.12 -26.28 -10.03
C GLU A 377 -39.99 -26.84 -8.89
N THR A 378 -39.39 -27.58 -7.96
CA THR A 378 -40.07 -28.13 -6.79
C THR A 378 -39.86 -27.23 -5.58
N PRO A 379 -40.92 -26.87 -4.83
CA PRO A 379 -40.77 -26.01 -3.66
C PRO A 379 -39.82 -26.57 -2.60
N PHE A 380 -38.87 -25.75 -2.15
CA PHE A 380 -37.95 -26.10 -1.05
C PHE A 380 -37.77 -24.92 -0.09
N LYS A 381 -37.38 -25.23 1.15
CA LYS A 381 -37.11 -24.22 2.19
C LYS A 381 -35.64 -24.17 2.61
N ASP A 382 -34.96 -25.31 2.51
CA ASP A 382 -33.57 -25.47 2.94
C ASP A 382 -32.76 -26.10 1.82
N MET A 383 -31.68 -25.43 1.40
CA MET A 383 -30.73 -25.93 0.41
C MET A 383 -29.35 -26.08 1.04
N ARG A 384 -28.91 -27.33 1.17
CA ARG A 384 -27.61 -27.74 1.67
C ARG A 384 -26.75 -28.25 0.51
N ILE A 385 -25.60 -27.62 0.34
CA ILE A 385 -24.63 -27.91 -0.70
C ILE A 385 -23.35 -28.35 -0.03
N VAL A 386 -22.85 -29.54 -0.37
CA VAL A 386 -21.63 -30.12 0.20
C VAL A 386 -20.70 -30.48 -0.94
N SER A 387 -19.52 -29.85 -0.97
CA SER A 387 -18.43 -30.16 -1.88
C SER A 387 -17.28 -30.78 -1.10
N LYS A 388 -16.83 -31.95 -1.54
CA LYS A 388 -15.63 -32.64 -1.04
C LYS A 388 -14.65 -32.80 -2.17
N SER A 389 -13.42 -32.34 -1.97
CA SER A 389 -12.38 -32.42 -2.99
C SER A 389 -11.05 -32.86 -2.39
N VAL A 390 -10.30 -33.68 -3.12
CA VAL A 390 -8.90 -33.99 -2.82
C VAL A 390 -8.03 -33.40 -3.93
N VAL A 391 -7.14 -32.49 -3.56
CA VAL A 391 -6.38 -31.68 -4.54
C VAL A 391 -4.89 -31.74 -4.24
N ARG A 392 -4.10 -32.04 -5.25
CA ARG A 392 -2.64 -31.94 -5.22
C ARG A 392 -2.22 -30.57 -5.75
N VAL A 393 -1.49 -29.79 -4.97
CA VAL A 393 -0.96 -28.48 -5.37
C VAL A 393 0.56 -28.55 -5.41
N ASP A 394 1.14 -28.08 -6.51
CA ASP A 394 2.59 -28.00 -6.71
C ASP A 394 3.07 -26.54 -6.61
N GLY A 395 3.81 -26.24 -5.54
CA GLY A 395 4.37 -24.91 -5.30
C GLY A 395 5.73 -24.64 -5.97
N THR A 396 6.33 -25.63 -6.64
CA THR A 396 7.74 -25.55 -7.11
C THR A 396 8.01 -24.47 -8.16
N GLY A 397 6.98 -23.95 -8.83
CA GLY A 397 7.08 -22.88 -9.85
C GLY A 397 6.66 -21.47 -9.40
N CYS A 398 6.34 -21.25 -8.12
CA CYS A 398 5.79 -19.97 -7.63
C CYS A 398 6.82 -18.93 -7.17
N ALA A 399 8.12 -19.25 -7.20
CA ALA A 399 9.15 -18.34 -6.73
C ALA A 399 9.48 -17.24 -7.76
N LEU A 400 8.62 -16.24 -7.90
CA LEU A 400 9.02 -14.93 -8.42
C LEU A 400 9.81 -14.21 -7.31
N ARG A 401 11.09 -14.54 -7.17
CA ARG A 401 11.96 -13.91 -6.16
C ARG A 401 12.68 -12.68 -6.68
N GLN A 402 12.82 -12.55 -8.00
CA GLN A 402 13.61 -11.51 -8.64
C GLN A 402 13.01 -11.18 -10.01
N SER A 403 13.18 -9.94 -10.43
CA SER A 403 12.83 -9.52 -11.80
C SER A 403 13.52 -10.43 -12.83
N PRO A 404 12.87 -10.74 -13.95
CA PRO A 404 13.52 -11.47 -15.04
C PRO A 404 14.81 -10.77 -15.48
N SER A 405 15.74 -11.52 -16.08
CA SER A 405 17.00 -10.94 -16.60
C SER A 405 16.79 -9.77 -17.56
N ARG A 406 15.60 -9.68 -18.18
CA ARG A 406 15.10 -8.48 -18.84
C ARG A 406 14.06 -7.80 -17.94
N ARG A 407 14.41 -6.62 -17.42
CA ARG A 407 13.53 -5.77 -16.63
C ARG A 407 12.24 -5.47 -17.40
N LEU A 408 11.10 -5.72 -16.76
CA LEU A 408 9.80 -5.32 -17.27
C LEU A 408 9.48 -3.94 -16.68
N THR A 409 9.15 -2.97 -17.53
CA THR A 409 8.91 -1.59 -17.11
C THR A 409 7.52 -1.11 -17.49
N ILE A 410 6.94 -0.24 -16.67
CA ILE A 410 5.71 0.51 -17.01
C ILE A 410 6.07 1.68 -17.95
N PRO A 411 5.25 1.99 -18.97
CA PRO A 411 4.02 1.31 -19.37
C PRO A 411 4.29 0.00 -20.12
N LEU A 412 3.47 -1.02 -19.85
CA LEU A 412 3.50 -2.25 -20.65
C LEU A 412 2.90 -2.00 -22.03
N VAL A 413 3.65 -2.33 -23.08
CA VAL A 413 3.20 -2.24 -24.45
C VAL A 413 2.76 -3.61 -24.94
N TRP A 414 1.48 -3.70 -25.32
CA TRP A 414 0.86 -4.89 -25.90
C TRP A 414 0.66 -4.68 -27.41
N MET A 415 0.97 -5.70 -28.21
CA MET A 415 0.61 -5.68 -29.62
C MET A 415 -0.92 -5.59 -29.76
N PRO A 416 -1.46 -4.96 -30.82
CA PRO A 416 -2.91 -4.76 -30.95
C PRO A 416 -3.74 -6.03 -30.78
N TRP A 417 -3.28 -7.16 -31.33
CA TRP A 417 -3.96 -8.46 -31.17
C TRP A 417 -3.87 -9.00 -29.74
N GLN A 418 -2.76 -8.81 -29.03
CA GLN A 418 -2.62 -9.19 -27.62
C GLN A 418 -3.58 -8.36 -26.77
N ARG A 419 -3.60 -7.04 -27.00
CA ARG A 419 -4.53 -6.14 -26.32
C ARG A 419 -5.97 -6.58 -26.55
N GLN A 420 -6.35 -6.89 -27.79
CA GLN A 420 -7.69 -7.39 -28.12
C GLN A 420 -8.04 -8.69 -27.38
N MET A 421 -7.12 -9.66 -27.32
CA MET A 421 -7.32 -10.91 -26.57
C MET A 421 -7.43 -10.67 -25.06
N MET A 422 -6.75 -9.65 -24.55
CA MET A 422 -6.68 -9.36 -23.12
C MET A 422 -7.63 -8.25 -22.65
N THR A 423 -8.39 -7.61 -23.56
CA THR A 423 -9.31 -6.51 -23.27
C THR A 423 -10.19 -6.78 -22.05
N PRO A 424 -10.82 -7.96 -21.87
CA PRO A 424 -11.68 -8.21 -20.71
C PRO A 424 -10.96 -8.13 -19.36
N TYR A 425 -9.63 -8.29 -19.36
CA TYR A 425 -8.77 -8.23 -18.17
C TYR A 425 -8.00 -6.92 -18.04
N LEU A 426 -8.10 -6.02 -19.03
CA LEU A 426 -7.46 -4.71 -19.05
C LEU A 426 -8.42 -3.58 -18.68
N LEU A 427 -9.74 -3.79 -18.80
CA LEU A 427 -10.73 -2.76 -18.55
C LEU A 427 -10.98 -2.57 -17.02
N PRO A 428 -10.72 -1.37 -16.47
CA PRO A 428 -11.09 -1.07 -15.09
C PRO A 428 -12.63 -1.10 -14.93
N PRO A 429 -13.14 -1.20 -13.69
CA PRO A 429 -14.57 -1.04 -13.43
C PRO A 429 -15.08 0.34 -13.87
N GLU A 430 -16.36 0.43 -14.16
CA GLU A 430 -17.03 1.70 -14.45
C GLU A 430 -17.11 2.53 -13.17
N LEU A 431 -16.32 3.61 -13.12
CA LEU A 431 -16.27 4.57 -12.01
C LEU A 431 -16.26 6.00 -12.58
N PRO A 432 -16.67 7.01 -11.80
CA PRO A 432 -16.48 8.41 -12.16
C PRO A 432 -15.02 8.72 -12.52
N GLU A 433 -14.82 9.60 -13.51
CA GLU A 433 -13.49 9.95 -14.01
C GLU A 433 -12.57 10.50 -12.92
N THR A 434 -13.09 11.31 -11.99
CA THR A 434 -12.33 11.83 -10.84
C THR A 434 -11.79 10.73 -9.94
N GLN A 435 -12.60 9.71 -9.66
CA GLN A 435 -12.18 8.54 -8.87
C GLN A 435 -11.13 7.70 -9.59
N LEU A 436 -11.27 7.55 -10.91
CA LEU A 436 -10.28 6.84 -11.73
C LEU A 436 -8.95 7.59 -11.76
N THR A 437 -8.96 8.92 -11.81
CA THR A 437 -7.74 9.74 -11.74
C THR A 437 -7.02 9.54 -10.41
N GLU A 438 -7.70 9.64 -9.27
CA GLU A 438 -7.08 9.41 -7.95
C GLU A 438 -6.50 7.99 -7.83
N LEU A 439 -7.23 6.97 -8.28
CA LEU A 439 -6.74 5.59 -8.27
C LEU A 439 -5.55 5.40 -9.23
N SER A 440 -5.52 6.11 -10.35
CA SER A 440 -4.42 6.04 -11.31
C SER A 440 -3.16 6.69 -10.77
N GLU A 441 -3.29 7.84 -10.09
CA GLU A 441 -2.18 8.48 -9.38
C GLU A 441 -1.66 7.60 -8.25
N PHE A 442 -2.56 7.02 -7.45
CA PHE A 442 -2.17 6.07 -6.41
C PHE A 442 -1.45 4.87 -7.01
N ALA A 443 -1.94 4.28 -8.10
CA ALA A 443 -1.28 3.19 -8.82
C ALA A 443 0.10 3.60 -9.37
N MET A 444 0.21 4.79 -9.97
CA MET A 444 1.47 5.29 -10.54
C MET A 444 2.52 5.57 -9.46
N SER A 445 2.10 5.95 -8.24
CA SER A 445 3.00 6.15 -7.10
C SER A 445 3.85 4.90 -6.79
N PHE A 446 3.29 3.70 -6.99
CA PHE A 446 4.02 2.43 -6.84
C PHE A 446 5.04 2.25 -7.95
N ALA A 447 4.69 2.59 -9.19
CA ALA A 447 5.59 2.48 -10.33
C ALA A 447 6.79 3.41 -10.13
N GLU A 448 6.55 4.68 -9.84
CA GLU A 448 7.61 5.68 -9.67
C GLU A 448 8.53 5.34 -8.50
N ARG A 449 7.97 4.86 -7.38
CA ARG A 449 8.81 4.56 -6.21
C ARG A 449 9.69 3.32 -6.38
N GLN A 450 9.29 2.39 -7.25
CA GLN A 450 10.04 1.20 -7.63
C GLN A 450 10.78 1.35 -8.98
N ASP A 451 11.02 2.59 -9.42
CA ASP A 451 11.74 2.90 -10.67
C ASP A 451 11.13 2.17 -11.89
N PHE A 452 9.81 2.13 -11.92
CA PHE A 452 8.96 1.51 -12.93
C PHE A 452 9.15 0.01 -13.13
N ASP A 453 9.87 -0.70 -12.24
CA ASP A 453 9.96 -2.16 -12.30
C ASP A 453 8.61 -2.81 -11.97
N VAL A 454 8.06 -3.55 -12.93
CA VAL A 454 6.72 -4.13 -12.81
C VAL A 454 6.64 -5.12 -11.65
N LEU A 455 7.63 -5.98 -11.44
CA LEU A 455 7.53 -7.02 -10.41
C LEU A 455 7.66 -6.41 -9.01
N GLU A 456 8.66 -5.56 -8.80
CA GLU A 456 8.84 -4.87 -7.52
C GLU A 456 7.63 -4.00 -7.19
N MET A 457 7.11 -3.26 -8.18
CA MET A 457 5.87 -2.49 -8.02
C MET A 457 4.67 -3.35 -7.61
N LEU A 458 4.48 -4.53 -8.19
CA LEU A 458 3.37 -5.42 -7.84
C LEU A 458 3.53 -6.04 -6.45
N ILE A 459 4.75 -6.42 -6.07
CA ILE A 459 5.07 -6.89 -4.72
C ILE A 459 4.78 -5.79 -3.70
N ASP A 460 5.21 -4.58 -4.01
CA ASP A 460 5.04 -3.41 -3.18
C ASP A 460 3.56 -3.01 -3.03
N MET A 461 2.79 -3.03 -4.14
CA MET A 461 1.34 -2.84 -4.12
C MET A 461 0.64 -3.88 -3.25
N ASN A 462 1.03 -5.15 -3.38
CA ASN A 462 0.48 -6.24 -2.57
C ASN A 462 0.76 -6.05 -1.06
N LEU A 463 2.00 -5.68 -0.72
CA LEU A 463 2.42 -5.44 0.65
C LEU A 463 1.80 -4.18 1.25
N THR A 464 1.64 -3.12 0.47
CA THR A 464 0.95 -1.90 0.89
C THR A 464 -0.50 -2.18 1.20
N ILE A 465 -1.23 -2.91 0.34
CA ILE A 465 -2.63 -3.24 0.64
C ILE A 465 -2.71 -4.06 1.93
N TYR A 466 -1.83 -5.05 2.12
CA TYR A 466 -1.78 -5.83 3.35
C TYR A 466 -1.50 -5.01 4.62
N LYS A 467 -0.56 -4.07 4.54
CA LYS A 467 -0.13 -3.27 5.70
C LYS A 467 -1.08 -2.11 6.00
N ASP A 468 -1.52 -1.41 4.97
CA ASP A 468 -2.21 -0.12 5.12
C ASP A 468 -3.73 -0.25 5.13
N PHE A 469 -4.30 -1.40 4.72
CA PHE A 469 -5.74 -1.63 4.70
C PHE A 469 -6.16 -2.61 5.78
N ARG A 470 -7.14 -2.22 6.58
CA ARG A 470 -7.61 -3.03 7.71
C ARG A 470 -8.67 -4.03 7.26
N TYR A 471 -8.45 -5.30 7.56
CA TYR A 471 -9.46 -6.34 7.39
C TYR A 471 -10.60 -6.16 8.41
N VAL A 472 -11.83 -5.90 7.95
CA VAL A 472 -13.01 -5.70 8.82
C VAL A 472 -14.21 -6.44 8.25
N SER A 473 -14.61 -7.54 8.88
CA SER A 473 -15.83 -8.26 8.51
C SER A 473 -17.08 -7.40 8.74
N GLY A 474 -18.06 -7.50 7.84
CA GLY A 474 -19.32 -6.77 7.86
C GLY A 474 -19.22 -5.30 7.44
N SER A 475 -18.04 -4.80 7.06
CA SER A 475 -17.84 -3.39 6.70
C SER A 475 -18.28 -3.04 5.27
N THR A 476 -18.37 -4.02 4.38
CA THR A 476 -18.58 -3.83 2.95
C THR A 476 -19.77 -4.64 2.43
N ARG A 477 -20.21 -4.32 1.21
CA ARG A 477 -21.31 -4.97 0.49
C ARG A 477 -20.80 -5.47 -0.86
N ASN A 478 -21.58 -6.30 -1.56
CA ASN A 478 -21.21 -6.80 -2.89
C ASN A 478 -21.01 -5.67 -3.92
N GLU A 479 -21.65 -4.52 -3.73
CA GLU A 479 -21.56 -3.34 -4.58
C GLU A 479 -20.40 -2.41 -4.21
N THR A 480 -19.67 -2.72 -3.13
CA THR A 480 -18.56 -1.88 -2.66
C THR A 480 -17.52 -1.73 -3.76
N THR A 481 -17.22 -0.48 -4.11
CA THR A 481 -16.33 -0.17 -5.23
C THR A 481 -14.86 -0.16 -4.78
N PRO A 482 -13.90 -0.39 -5.70
CA PRO A 482 -12.48 -0.20 -5.40
C PRO A 482 -12.14 1.17 -4.84
N TYR A 483 -12.84 2.23 -5.29
CA TYR A 483 -12.62 3.58 -4.80
C TYR A 483 -13.05 3.74 -3.33
N GLU A 484 -14.19 3.17 -2.93
CA GLU A 484 -14.63 3.19 -1.53
C GLU A 484 -13.63 2.48 -0.61
N VAL A 485 -13.08 1.35 -1.05
CA VAL A 485 -12.04 0.60 -0.32
C VAL A 485 -10.77 1.43 -0.20
N PHE A 486 -10.37 2.08 -1.31
CA PHE A 486 -9.27 3.03 -1.33
C PHE A 486 -9.48 4.16 -0.31
N ALA A 487 -10.61 4.86 -0.34
CA ALA A 487 -10.87 5.98 0.57
C ALA A 487 -10.99 5.55 2.05
N GLN A 488 -11.63 4.43 2.34
CA GLN A 488 -11.88 3.98 3.71
C GLN A 488 -10.73 3.20 4.35
N ARG A 489 -9.79 2.70 3.53
CA ARG A 489 -8.71 1.77 3.92
C ARG A 489 -9.19 0.56 4.72
N LYS A 490 -10.39 0.05 4.42
CA LYS A 490 -11.04 -1.08 5.09
C LYS A 490 -11.75 -1.97 4.09
N GLY A 491 -11.81 -3.27 4.37
CA GLY A 491 -12.55 -4.22 3.55
C GLY A 491 -12.30 -5.66 3.95
N VAL A 492 -12.72 -6.60 3.10
CA VAL A 492 -12.41 -8.04 3.19
C VAL A 492 -11.59 -8.51 1.99
N CYS A 493 -11.30 -9.82 1.89
CA CYS A 493 -10.42 -10.37 0.85
C CYS A 493 -10.93 -10.09 -0.58
N GLN A 494 -12.24 -10.12 -0.79
CA GLN A 494 -12.89 -9.73 -2.05
C GLN A 494 -12.55 -8.28 -2.44
N ASP A 495 -12.64 -7.36 -1.48
CA ASP A 495 -12.45 -5.94 -1.69
C ASP A 495 -10.99 -5.61 -2.03
N PHE A 496 -10.05 -6.23 -1.30
CA PHE A 496 -8.62 -6.07 -1.55
C PHE A 496 -8.21 -6.64 -2.90
N ALA A 497 -8.77 -7.79 -3.30
CA ALA A 497 -8.55 -8.36 -4.62
C ALA A 497 -9.10 -7.46 -5.73
N ASN A 498 -10.31 -6.92 -5.58
CA ASN A 498 -10.90 -6.00 -6.55
C ASN A 498 -10.13 -4.68 -6.66
N LEU A 499 -9.67 -4.12 -5.54
CA LEU A 499 -8.82 -2.93 -5.53
C LEU A 499 -7.52 -3.19 -6.29
N PHE A 500 -6.81 -4.27 -5.98
CA PHE A 500 -5.56 -4.58 -6.65
C PHE A 500 -5.76 -4.85 -8.15
N ILE A 501 -6.83 -5.54 -8.55
CA ILE A 501 -7.19 -5.69 -9.98
C ILE A 501 -7.41 -4.32 -10.64
N CYS A 502 -8.12 -3.41 -9.98
CA CYS A 502 -8.37 -2.06 -10.51
C CYS A 502 -7.05 -1.31 -10.74
N LEU A 503 -6.18 -1.25 -9.73
CA LEU A 503 -4.89 -0.54 -9.80
C LEU A 503 -3.99 -1.14 -10.90
N ALA A 504 -3.91 -2.47 -11.00
CA ALA A 504 -3.12 -3.13 -12.04
C ALA A 504 -3.64 -2.81 -13.46
N ARG A 505 -4.96 -2.80 -13.64
CA ARG A 505 -5.58 -2.48 -14.95
C ARG A 505 -5.35 -1.04 -15.37
N LEU A 506 -5.40 -0.09 -14.43
CA LEU A 506 -5.09 1.31 -14.69
C LEU A 506 -3.65 1.51 -15.18
N LEU A 507 -2.72 0.65 -14.78
CA LEU A 507 -1.34 0.62 -15.28
C LEU A 507 -1.15 -0.22 -16.55
N GLY A 508 -2.23 -0.72 -17.16
CA GLY A 508 -2.19 -1.54 -18.37
C GLY A 508 -1.73 -2.99 -18.15
N ILE A 509 -1.80 -3.48 -16.91
CA ILE A 509 -1.49 -4.87 -16.55
C ILE A 509 -2.79 -5.68 -16.56
N PRO A 510 -2.90 -6.73 -17.40
CA PRO A 510 -4.07 -7.60 -17.40
C PRO A 510 -4.21 -8.31 -16.06
N ALA A 511 -5.38 -8.18 -15.44
CA ALA A 511 -5.66 -8.68 -14.11
C ALA A 511 -6.97 -9.45 -14.09
N ARG A 512 -7.02 -10.55 -13.34
CA ARG A 512 -8.23 -11.35 -13.13
C ARG A 512 -8.43 -11.71 -11.67
N TYR A 513 -9.69 -11.89 -11.31
CA TYR A 513 -10.13 -12.30 -9.99
C TYR A 513 -10.03 -13.81 -9.87
N ARG A 514 -9.53 -14.30 -8.72
CA ARG A 514 -9.47 -15.71 -8.38
C ARG A 514 -10.19 -15.97 -7.06
N VAL A 515 -10.93 -17.07 -7.02
CA VAL A 515 -11.53 -17.60 -5.80
C VAL A 515 -11.01 -19.01 -5.56
N GLY A 516 -10.84 -19.33 -4.29
CA GLY A 516 -10.65 -20.70 -3.87
C GLY A 516 -10.54 -20.84 -2.37
N TYR A 517 -9.62 -21.69 -1.92
CA TYR A 517 -9.42 -21.98 -0.51
C TYR A 517 -7.96 -21.78 -0.13
N ILE A 518 -7.72 -21.40 1.12
CA ILE A 518 -6.38 -21.24 1.66
C ILE A 518 -6.19 -22.18 2.84
N TYR A 519 -5.07 -22.90 2.85
CA TYR A 519 -4.67 -23.67 4.01
C TYR A 519 -4.00 -22.74 5.03
N THR A 520 -4.76 -22.33 6.04
CA THR A 520 -4.19 -21.61 7.18
C THR A 520 -3.71 -22.63 8.22
N GLY A 521 -2.48 -23.13 8.08
CA GLY A 521 -1.85 -23.96 9.11
C GLY A 521 -1.69 -23.23 10.46
N ALA A 522 -1.08 -23.87 11.46
CA ALA A 522 -0.92 -23.28 12.80
C ALA A 522 -0.22 -21.91 12.82
N ASN A 523 0.59 -21.62 11.80
CA ASN A 523 1.43 -20.42 11.70
C ASN A 523 0.75 -19.24 10.96
N TYR A 524 -0.47 -19.42 10.42
CA TYR A 524 -1.18 -18.33 9.76
C TYR A 524 -1.84 -17.40 10.79
N GLN A 525 -1.56 -16.10 10.68
CA GLN A 525 -2.11 -15.08 11.59
C GLN A 525 -3.63 -14.92 11.43
N ASN A 526 -4.17 -15.11 10.22
CA ASN A 526 -5.60 -14.90 9.92
C ASN A 526 -6.36 -16.22 9.72
N LYS A 527 -6.66 -16.93 10.82
CA LYS A 527 -7.36 -18.22 10.78
C LYS A 527 -8.81 -18.14 10.29
N VAL A 528 -9.44 -16.96 10.39
CA VAL A 528 -10.82 -16.71 9.94
C VAL A 528 -10.99 -17.02 8.45
N GLN A 529 -9.93 -16.86 7.66
CA GLN A 529 -9.96 -17.14 6.22
C GLN A 529 -10.11 -18.63 5.86
N SER A 530 -9.77 -19.55 6.76
CA SER A 530 -9.98 -20.99 6.50
C SER A 530 -11.43 -21.42 6.63
N GLU A 531 -12.27 -20.62 7.28
CA GLU A 531 -13.68 -20.94 7.56
C GLU A 531 -14.60 -20.56 6.39
N ALA A 532 -14.08 -19.91 5.35
CA ALA A 532 -14.80 -19.49 4.15
C ALA A 532 -13.96 -19.61 2.88
N SER A 533 -14.55 -19.30 1.72
CA SER A 533 -13.79 -19.12 0.47
C SER A 533 -12.91 -17.88 0.54
N HIS A 534 -11.71 -17.96 -0.03
CA HIS A 534 -10.75 -16.86 -0.12
C HIS A 534 -10.67 -16.31 -1.54
N ALA A 535 -10.33 -15.02 -1.65
CA ALA A 535 -10.20 -14.31 -2.91
C ALA A 535 -8.84 -13.62 -3.02
N TRP A 536 -8.28 -13.64 -4.22
CA TRP A 536 -7.00 -13.01 -4.54
C TRP A 536 -6.94 -12.63 -6.02
N THR A 537 -5.83 -12.04 -6.45
CA THR A 537 -5.65 -11.57 -7.82
C THR A 537 -4.67 -12.44 -8.58
N GLU A 538 -4.89 -12.63 -9.88
CA GLU A 538 -3.85 -13.11 -10.79
C GLU A 538 -3.58 -12.03 -11.83
N LEU A 539 -2.29 -11.72 -12.04
CA LEU A 539 -1.81 -10.69 -12.96
C LEU A 539 -0.98 -11.36 -14.06
N TYR A 540 -1.23 -10.98 -15.31
CA TYR A 540 -0.51 -11.54 -16.43
C TYR A 540 0.78 -10.76 -16.71
N LEU A 541 1.90 -11.43 -16.55
CA LEU A 541 3.22 -10.87 -16.82
C LEU A 541 3.76 -11.41 -18.16
N PRO A 542 4.31 -10.55 -19.04
CA PRO A 542 4.96 -11.00 -20.27
C PRO A 542 5.97 -12.12 -20.01
N TRP A 543 5.97 -13.16 -20.84
CA TRP A 543 6.88 -14.33 -20.77
C TRP A 543 6.72 -15.25 -19.54
N ILE A 544 6.01 -14.78 -18.51
CA ILE A 544 5.85 -15.46 -17.22
C ILE A 544 4.45 -16.07 -17.06
N GLY A 545 3.44 -15.44 -17.66
CA GLY A 545 2.03 -15.83 -17.57
C GLY A 545 1.31 -15.25 -16.35
N TRP A 546 0.17 -15.86 -15.99
CA TRP A 546 -0.64 -15.46 -14.83
C TRP A 546 0.07 -15.78 -13.52
N ARG A 547 0.16 -14.78 -12.63
CA ARG A 547 0.83 -14.88 -11.34
C ARG A 547 -0.04 -14.33 -10.24
N GLY A 548 -0.20 -15.13 -9.19
CA GLY A 548 -1.13 -14.84 -8.12
C GLY A 548 -0.51 -13.96 -7.04
N PHE A 549 -1.24 -12.95 -6.59
CA PHE A 549 -0.90 -12.12 -5.45
C PHE A 549 -2.07 -12.07 -4.48
N ASP A 550 -1.78 -12.27 -3.20
CA ASP A 550 -2.75 -12.25 -2.12
C ASP A 550 -2.57 -10.99 -1.26
N PRO A 551 -3.32 -9.91 -1.55
CA PRO A 551 -3.17 -8.64 -0.84
C PRO A 551 -3.71 -8.72 0.59
N THR A 552 -4.50 -9.75 0.92
CA THR A 552 -5.02 -9.92 2.28
C THR A 552 -3.97 -10.52 3.21
N ASN A 553 -3.02 -11.27 2.67
CA ASN A 553 -1.95 -11.93 3.42
C ASN A 553 -0.55 -11.37 3.09
N GLY A 554 -0.46 -10.39 2.18
CA GLY A 554 0.80 -9.76 1.81
C GLY A 554 1.80 -10.72 1.16
N CYS A 555 1.31 -11.79 0.51
CA CYS A 555 2.17 -12.82 -0.06
C CYS A 555 1.88 -13.08 -1.53
N VAL A 556 2.85 -13.67 -2.21
CA VAL A 556 2.65 -14.26 -3.55
C VAL A 556 1.96 -15.61 -3.34
N VAL A 557 0.96 -15.89 -4.16
CA VAL A 557 0.18 -17.14 -4.11
C VAL A 557 1.11 -18.34 -4.30
N GLY A 558 0.95 -19.36 -3.46
CA GLY A 558 1.87 -20.50 -3.41
C GLY A 558 1.14 -21.84 -3.27
N SER A 559 1.83 -22.82 -2.67
CA SER A 559 1.28 -24.16 -2.43
C SER A 559 0.10 -24.21 -1.47
N ASP A 560 -0.14 -23.14 -0.71
CA ASP A 560 -1.20 -23.05 0.30
C ASP A 560 -2.54 -22.60 -0.29
N HIS A 561 -2.57 -22.20 -1.56
CA HIS A 561 -3.75 -21.69 -2.25
C HIS A 561 -4.31 -22.72 -3.24
N ILE A 562 -5.55 -23.13 -3.02
CA ILE A 562 -6.27 -24.10 -3.85
C ILE A 562 -7.23 -23.32 -4.75
N ARG A 563 -7.02 -23.38 -6.06
CA ARG A 563 -7.77 -22.60 -7.07
C ARG A 563 -9.08 -23.28 -7.46
N ILE A 564 -10.17 -22.52 -7.45
CA ILE A 564 -11.51 -23.00 -7.81
C ILE A 564 -12.04 -22.32 -9.07
N ALA A 565 -12.16 -20.99 -9.08
CA ALA A 565 -12.75 -20.26 -10.19
C ALA A 565 -11.98 -18.96 -10.46
N SER A 566 -12.02 -18.48 -11.70
CA SER A 566 -11.48 -17.20 -12.13
C SER A 566 -12.48 -16.42 -12.95
N GLY A 567 -12.37 -15.10 -12.94
CA GLY A 567 -13.26 -14.22 -13.68
C GLY A 567 -12.68 -12.82 -13.80
N ARG A 568 -13.40 -11.91 -14.46
CA ARG A 568 -12.96 -10.51 -14.55
C ARG A 568 -13.13 -9.79 -13.21
N ASN A 569 -14.14 -10.19 -12.44
CA ASN A 569 -14.49 -9.65 -11.12
C ASN A 569 -15.18 -10.73 -10.29
N TYR A 570 -15.67 -10.36 -9.11
CA TYR A 570 -16.42 -11.23 -8.20
C TYR A 570 -17.59 -11.99 -8.87
N ASN A 571 -18.40 -11.31 -9.69
CA ASN A 571 -19.62 -11.89 -10.27
C ASN A 571 -19.33 -13.07 -11.21
N ASP A 572 -18.20 -13.03 -11.90
CA ASP A 572 -17.79 -14.07 -12.84
C ASP A 572 -17.25 -15.32 -12.13
N ALA A 573 -16.76 -15.19 -10.88
CA ALA A 573 -15.99 -16.23 -10.19
C ALA A 573 -16.60 -16.69 -8.86
N THR A 574 -17.71 -16.10 -8.41
CA THR A 574 -18.34 -16.46 -7.14
C THR A 574 -18.68 -17.96 -7.09
N PRO A 575 -18.39 -18.67 -5.97
CA PRO A 575 -18.65 -20.11 -5.84
C PRO A 575 -20.13 -20.47 -5.99
N THR A 576 -21.00 -19.59 -5.54
CA THR A 576 -22.46 -19.76 -5.55
C THR A 576 -23.10 -18.48 -6.07
N SER A 577 -23.94 -18.63 -7.08
CA SER A 577 -24.85 -17.58 -7.53
C SER A 577 -26.19 -18.20 -7.87
N GLY A 578 -27.29 -17.49 -7.68
CA GLY A 578 -28.60 -17.99 -8.05
C GLY A 578 -29.60 -16.87 -8.27
N THR A 579 -30.65 -17.17 -9.01
CA THR A 579 -31.80 -16.31 -9.23
C THR A 579 -33.04 -17.05 -8.76
N ILE A 580 -33.75 -16.43 -7.82
CA ILE A 580 -35.06 -16.90 -7.35
C ILE A 580 -36.11 -16.21 -8.21
N TYR A 581 -36.93 -16.99 -8.91
CA TYR A 581 -37.96 -16.47 -9.81
C TYR A 581 -39.33 -16.37 -9.14
N ALA A 582 -39.63 -17.25 -8.19
CA ALA A 582 -40.91 -17.33 -7.50
C ALA A 582 -40.76 -17.89 -6.08
N GLY A 583 -41.58 -17.40 -5.15
CA GLY A 583 -41.47 -17.70 -3.73
C GLY A 583 -40.23 -17.09 -3.08
N GLY A 584 -39.80 -17.70 -1.97
CA GLY A 584 -38.66 -17.23 -1.19
C GLY A 584 -38.95 -15.99 -0.33
N GLY A 585 -37.89 -15.40 0.18
CA GLY A 585 -37.93 -14.27 1.12
C GLY A 585 -36.53 -14.03 1.68
N PRO A 586 -36.41 -13.32 2.81
CA PRO A 586 -35.16 -13.23 3.55
C PRO A 586 -34.52 -14.61 3.72
N GLU A 587 -33.23 -14.69 3.37
CA GLU A 587 -32.43 -15.90 3.47
C GLU A 587 -31.45 -15.79 4.63
N HIS A 588 -31.15 -16.93 5.25
CA HIS A 588 -30.05 -17.06 6.19
C HIS A 588 -29.01 -18.02 5.60
N LEU A 589 -27.79 -17.55 5.48
CA LEU A 589 -26.66 -18.29 4.93
C LEU A 589 -25.74 -18.77 6.05
N ARG A 590 -25.26 -20.01 5.97
CA ARG A 590 -24.15 -20.52 6.78
C ARG A 590 -23.15 -21.21 5.87
N VAL A 591 -21.88 -20.84 5.99
CA VAL A 591 -20.77 -21.42 5.23
C VAL A 591 -19.79 -22.02 6.22
N ASN A 592 -19.28 -23.21 5.90
CA ASN A 592 -18.25 -23.89 6.66
C ASN A 592 -17.25 -24.49 5.69
N VAL A 593 -16.01 -24.05 5.78
CA VAL A 593 -14.89 -24.58 4.99
C VAL A 593 -13.88 -25.24 5.91
N LYS A 594 -13.37 -26.39 5.49
CA LYS A 594 -12.24 -27.07 6.14
C LYS A 594 -11.23 -27.48 5.09
N VAL A 595 -9.98 -27.11 5.32
CA VAL A 595 -8.84 -27.49 4.48
C VAL A 595 -7.83 -28.21 5.36
N GLU A 596 -7.60 -29.49 5.08
CA GLU A 596 -6.70 -30.33 5.84
C GLU A 596 -5.62 -30.92 4.93
N ILE A 597 -4.39 -31.08 5.43
CA ILE A 597 -3.36 -31.81 4.70
C ILE A 597 -3.73 -33.29 4.77
N ALA A 598 -3.83 -33.95 3.62
CA ALA A 598 -3.97 -35.40 3.58
C ALA A 598 -2.68 -36.02 4.14
N SER A 599 -2.78 -36.76 5.25
CA SER A 599 -1.63 -37.47 5.79
C SER A 599 -1.07 -38.41 4.71
N GLU A 600 0.25 -38.44 4.54
CA GLU A 600 0.90 -39.42 3.68
C GLU A 600 0.44 -40.80 4.13
N SER A 601 -0.34 -41.48 3.28
CA SER A 601 -0.58 -42.90 3.48
C SER A 601 0.79 -43.57 3.51
N LYS A 602 1.20 -44.10 4.68
CA LYS A 602 2.34 -45.01 4.76
C LYS A 602 2.19 -46.02 3.63
N ALA A 603 3.07 -45.93 2.64
CA ALA A 603 3.20 -47.00 1.66
C ALA A 603 3.41 -48.29 2.46
N PRO A 604 2.65 -49.38 2.18
CA PRO A 604 2.88 -50.64 2.86
C PRO A 604 4.33 -51.06 2.60
N PRO A 605 5.04 -51.61 3.60
CA PRO A 605 6.42 -52.04 3.41
C PRO A 605 6.45 -53.04 2.25
N PRO A 606 7.48 -53.00 1.38
CA PRO A 606 7.60 -53.95 0.28
C PRO A 606 7.59 -55.35 0.89
N GLY A 607 6.56 -56.13 0.54
CA GLY A 607 6.43 -57.50 0.97
C GLY A 607 7.66 -58.27 0.52
N THR A 608 8.36 -58.86 1.48
CA THR A 608 9.39 -59.87 1.24
C THR A 608 8.77 -61.01 0.45
N VAL A 609 9.14 -61.13 -0.82
CA VAL A 609 8.95 -62.34 -1.60
C VAL A 609 9.98 -63.35 -1.09
N SER A 610 9.44 -64.45 -0.56
CA SER A 610 10.09 -65.69 -0.14
C SER A 610 10.98 -66.30 -1.21
#